data_AF-A0A316MQ53-F1
#
_entry.id   AF-A0A316MQ53-F1
#
_cell.length_a   1.000
_cell.length_b   1.000
_cell.length_c   1.000
_cell.angle_alpha   90.00
_cell.angle_beta   90.00
_cell.angle_gamma   90.00
#
_symmetry.space_group_name_H-M   'P 1'
#
loop_
_entity.id
_entity.type
_entity.pdbx_description
1 polymer ?
#
loop_
_entity_poly.entity_id
_entity_poly.type
_entity_poly.pdbx_seq_one_letter_code
_entity_poly.pdbx_strand_id
1 'polypeptide(L)'
;MTIKKFDSNFDIALWIIFIALGIASWFLCKNLSAPEYERVDNPIVKAYTYTDDDGDVVESQYEAVWHHKNFSSPSIVLYDGSRDKAFEIKDEYLPEYESLMPESRYGAFFYRWFWVMFALFVIVAGLVVYYVGGALRDTILYNKIKSNPTFADVAYFLYTDRVCKRDDVRALIPATIDSYIKNQIPQLAKKYPQSFVNLVISLLCEIKRQNDTKIKFFLQYLENTKDQLEYLKVLSAYWASPERTHPDAAKYRERVDFLRQKKYIKIESTVTPQEVAEIVTRQLNKLFTDIMGSEVFSFQAYESTMLDNFKLNGSIFVKVETENTPRTFTWSGEGYKDIEFPGIDIRVTIYHYVQKEKKILWNKLLEPKCTYEAETLKISDLYDNMIKKTLESFDEELKK
;
A
#
# COMPACT_ATOMS: atom_id res chain seq x y z
N MET A 1 -2.58 -12.58 -22.96
CA MET A 1 -2.25 -11.48 -22.01
C MET A 1 -3.19 -11.57 -20.82
N THR A 2 -2.67 -11.81 -19.62
CA THR A 2 -3.48 -11.94 -18.38
C THR A 2 -4.24 -10.64 -18.10
N ILE A 3 -5.35 -10.71 -17.35
CA ILE A 3 -6.08 -9.50 -16.94
C ILE A 3 -5.22 -8.60 -16.08
N LYS A 4 -4.43 -9.16 -15.15
CA LYS A 4 -3.47 -8.40 -14.32
C LYS A 4 -2.51 -7.55 -15.16
N LYS A 5 -1.95 -8.10 -16.24
CA LYS A 5 -1.04 -7.35 -17.14
C LYS A 5 -1.78 -6.28 -17.93
N PHE A 6 -3.00 -6.56 -18.38
CA PHE A 6 -3.81 -5.57 -19.09
C PHE A 6 -4.21 -4.42 -18.16
N ASP A 7 -4.62 -4.72 -16.93
CA ASP A 7 -4.99 -3.74 -15.91
C ASP A 7 -3.83 -2.81 -15.57
N SER A 8 -2.63 -3.37 -15.32
CA SER A 8 -1.42 -2.57 -15.07
C SER A 8 -1.07 -1.66 -16.25
N ASN A 9 -1.16 -2.15 -17.49
CA ASN A 9 -0.94 -1.31 -18.68
C ASN A 9 -1.99 -0.20 -18.81
N PHE A 10 -3.24 -0.49 -18.48
CA PHE A 10 -4.31 0.49 -18.52
C PHE A 10 -4.11 1.57 -17.45
N ASP A 11 -3.68 1.19 -16.24
CA ASP A 11 -3.36 2.12 -15.17
C ASP A 11 -2.20 3.05 -15.56
N ILE A 12 -1.13 2.50 -16.15
CA ILE A 12 -0.03 3.29 -16.72
C ILE A 12 -0.55 4.25 -17.79
N ALA A 13 -1.43 3.80 -18.68
CA ALA A 13 -2.01 4.66 -19.71
C ALA A 13 -2.86 5.79 -19.12
N LEU A 14 -3.65 5.51 -18.08
CA LEU A 14 -4.42 6.52 -17.35
C LEU A 14 -3.50 7.56 -16.69
N TRP A 15 -2.39 7.13 -16.09
CA TRP A 15 -1.39 8.04 -15.54
C TRP A 15 -0.74 8.93 -16.61
N ILE A 16 -0.43 8.36 -17.78
CA ILE A 16 0.11 9.14 -18.91
C ILE A 16 -0.92 10.19 -19.37
N ILE A 17 -2.19 9.80 -19.50
CA ILE A 17 -3.28 10.73 -19.86
C ILE A 17 -3.42 11.82 -18.80
N PHE A 18 -3.38 11.48 -17.51
CA PHE A 18 -3.45 12.43 -16.41
C PHE A 18 -2.30 13.45 -16.47
N ILE A 19 -1.07 12.99 -16.67
CA ILE A 19 0.11 13.87 -16.81
C ILE A 19 -0.04 14.77 -18.05
N ALA A 20 -0.48 14.23 -19.18
CA ALA A 20 -0.72 15.00 -20.40
C ALA A 20 -1.80 16.08 -20.20
N LEU A 21 -2.88 15.76 -19.47
CA LEU A 21 -3.92 16.73 -19.10
C LEU A 21 -3.37 17.81 -18.17
N GLY A 22 -2.49 17.46 -17.23
CA GLY A 22 -1.80 18.43 -16.37
C GLY A 22 -0.95 19.40 -17.20
N ILE A 23 -0.14 18.89 -18.13
CA ILE A 23 0.68 19.71 -19.03
C ILE A 23 -0.21 20.58 -19.92
N ALA A 24 -1.26 20.04 -20.52
CA ALA A 24 -2.20 20.82 -21.34
C ALA A 24 -2.89 21.91 -20.52
N SER A 25 -3.29 21.61 -19.28
CA SER A 25 -3.91 22.56 -18.36
C SER A 25 -2.96 23.71 -18.01
N TRP A 26 -1.67 23.41 -17.82
CA TRP A 26 -0.63 24.43 -17.65
C TRP A 26 -0.57 25.40 -18.83
N PHE A 27 -0.51 24.88 -20.06
CA PHE A 27 -0.50 25.70 -21.27
C PHE A 27 -1.79 26.51 -21.46
N LEU A 28 -2.95 25.91 -21.18
CA LEU A 28 -4.25 26.58 -21.28
C LEU A 28 -4.38 27.71 -20.24
N CYS A 29 -3.97 27.48 -18.99
CA CYS A 29 -4.00 28.51 -17.96
C CYS A 29 -3.03 29.66 -18.29
N LYS A 30 -1.89 29.38 -18.93
CA LYS A 30 -0.94 30.42 -19.34
C LYS A 30 -1.49 31.34 -20.45
N ASN A 31 -2.43 30.87 -21.26
CA ASN A 31 -2.88 31.54 -22.48
C ASN A 31 -4.24 32.24 -22.36
N LEU A 32 -4.84 32.35 -21.17
CA LEU A 32 -6.05 33.15 -20.98
C LEU A 32 -5.73 34.65 -21.07
N SER A 33 -6.66 35.44 -21.61
CA SER A 33 -6.40 36.83 -22.05
C SER A 33 -6.43 37.84 -20.90
N ALA A 34 -5.39 38.66 -20.80
CA ALA A 34 -5.42 39.94 -20.08
C ALA A 34 -5.98 41.02 -21.02
N PRO A 35 -6.41 42.19 -20.50
CA PRO A 35 -6.55 43.37 -21.34
C PRO A 35 -5.22 43.64 -22.04
N GLU A 36 -5.23 43.79 -23.37
CA GLU A 36 -4.02 43.96 -24.20
C GLU A 36 -3.17 45.14 -23.73
N TYR A 37 -3.83 46.20 -23.25
CA TYR A 37 -3.19 47.37 -22.64
C TYR A 37 -3.77 47.65 -21.25
N GLU A 38 -2.88 47.74 -20.26
CA GLU A 38 -3.18 48.19 -18.91
C GLU A 38 -2.68 49.63 -18.73
N ARG A 39 -3.62 50.55 -18.54
CA ARG A 39 -3.33 51.94 -18.18
C ARG A 39 -3.05 52.04 -16.69
N VAL A 40 -2.05 52.83 -16.34
CA VAL A 40 -1.69 53.15 -14.95
C VAL A 40 -2.37 54.46 -14.54
N ASP A 41 -2.68 54.63 -13.25
CA ASP A 41 -3.46 55.80 -12.78
C ASP A 41 -2.72 57.15 -13.00
N ASN A 42 -1.38 57.14 -13.06
CA ASN A 42 -0.54 58.29 -13.37
C ASN A 42 0.44 57.92 -14.50
N PRO A 43 0.02 57.90 -15.77
CA PRO A 43 0.87 57.47 -16.87
C PRO A 43 1.93 58.52 -17.20
N ILE A 44 3.09 58.08 -17.67
CA ILE A 44 4.08 58.96 -18.26
C ILE A 44 3.53 59.37 -19.63
N VAL A 45 3.25 60.66 -19.80
CA VAL A 45 2.65 61.20 -21.02
C VAL A 45 3.70 61.93 -21.85
N LYS A 46 3.77 61.62 -23.15
CA LYS A 46 4.60 62.37 -24.11
C LYS A 46 3.72 62.93 -25.22
N ALA A 47 3.65 64.26 -25.30
CA ALA A 47 2.97 64.96 -26.38
C ALA A 47 3.76 64.85 -27.69
N TYR A 48 3.04 64.71 -28.79
CA TYR A 48 3.59 64.79 -30.15
C TYR A 48 2.59 65.49 -31.06
N THR A 49 3.10 66.19 -32.07
CA THR A 49 2.28 66.77 -33.13
C THR A 49 2.31 65.88 -34.35
N TYR A 50 1.19 65.81 -35.05
CA TYR A 50 1.12 65.16 -36.35
C TYR A 50 0.17 65.96 -37.25
N THR A 51 0.29 65.74 -38.56
CA THR A 51 -0.63 66.32 -39.55
C THR A 51 -1.76 65.33 -39.81
N ASP A 52 -3.01 65.72 -39.58
CA ASP A 52 -4.17 64.88 -39.83
C ASP A 52 -4.48 64.73 -41.34
N ASP A 53 -5.49 63.92 -41.66
CA ASP A 53 -5.88 63.63 -43.04
C ASP A 53 -6.45 64.86 -43.77
N ASP A 54 -6.84 65.90 -43.03
CA ASP A 54 -7.33 67.19 -43.53
C ASP A 54 -6.21 68.24 -43.66
N GLY A 55 -4.98 67.91 -43.24
CA GLY A 55 -3.79 68.76 -43.36
C GLY A 55 -3.53 69.64 -42.13
N ASP A 56 -4.33 69.52 -41.08
CA ASP A 56 -4.20 70.31 -39.86
C ASP A 56 -3.18 69.69 -38.89
N VAL A 57 -2.39 70.54 -38.22
CA VAL A 57 -1.44 70.09 -37.20
C VAL A 57 -2.18 69.94 -35.88
N VAL A 58 -2.30 68.69 -35.43
CA VAL A 58 -3.02 68.32 -34.21
C VAL A 58 -2.05 67.74 -33.19
N GLU A 59 -2.23 68.11 -31.93
CA GLU A 59 -1.49 67.53 -30.80
C GLU A 59 -2.16 66.23 -30.34
N SER A 60 -1.37 65.16 -30.19
CA SER A 60 -1.78 63.92 -29.51
C SER A 60 -0.74 63.53 -28.46
N GLN A 61 -1.04 62.50 -27.69
CA GLN A 61 -0.26 62.07 -26.53
C GLN A 61 -0.08 60.55 -26.56
N TYR A 62 1.16 60.13 -26.34
CA TYR A 62 1.46 58.74 -25.97
C TYR A 62 1.40 58.61 -24.46
N GLU A 63 0.67 57.60 -23.98
CA GLU A 63 0.70 57.15 -22.58
C GLU A 63 1.62 55.92 -22.49
N ALA A 64 2.54 55.90 -21.54
CA ALA A 64 3.26 54.68 -21.20
C ALA A 64 2.29 53.70 -20.52
N VAL A 65 2.09 52.53 -21.11
CA VAL A 65 1.16 51.49 -20.64
C VAL A 65 1.85 50.14 -20.55
N TRP A 66 1.31 49.26 -19.71
CA TRP A 66 1.70 47.84 -19.72
C TRP A 66 0.96 47.14 -20.86
N HIS A 67 1.71 46.63 -21.83
CA HIS A 67 1.19 45.78 -22.90
C HIS A 67 1.35 44.31 -22.54
N HIS A 68 0.26 43.56 -22.63
CA HIS A 68 0.16 42.16 -22.21
C HIS A 68 -0.07 41.24 -23.41
N LYS A 69 1.00 40.85 -24.10
CA LYS A 69 0.91 39.79 -25.15
C LYS A 69 0.50 38.43 -24.56
N ASN A 70 0.88 38.19 -23.31
CA ASN A 70 0.37 37.16 -22.42
C ASN A 70 0.57 37.64 -20.96
N PHE A 71 -0.18 37.08 -20.01
CA PHE A 71 -0.04 37.47 -18.61
C PHE A 71 1.36 37.22 -18.01
N SER A 72 2.16 36.34 -18.63
CA SER A 72 3.47 35.92 -18.09
C SER A 72 4.64 36.82 -18.49
N SER A 73 4.42 37.82 -19.35
CA SER A 73 5.49 38.67 -19.89
C SER A 73 4.95 40.06 -20.27
N PRO A 74 4.60 40.90 -19.29
CA PRO A 74 4.22 42.28 -19.55
C PRO A 74 5.42 43.05 -20.10
N SER A 75 5.15 43.95 -21.06
CA SER A 75 6.15 44.85 -21.67
C SER A 75 5.65 46.28 -21.62
N ILE A 76 6.54 47.25 -21.45
CA ILE A 76 6.15 48.67 -21.48
C ILE A 76 6.13 49.16 -22.93
N VAL A 77 5.03 49.79 -23.34
CA VAL A 77 4.90 50.42 -24.66
C VAL A 77 4.32 51.83 -24.54
N LEU A 78 4.56 52.66 -25.54
CA LEU A 78 3.91 53.95 -25.71
C LEU A 78 2.64 53.78 -26.53
N TYR A 79 1.48 54.02 -25.95
CA TYR A 79 0.18 53.80 -26.58
C TYR A 79 -0.62 55.10 -26.71
N ASP A 80 -1.11 55.37 -27.91
CA ASP A 80 -2.06 56.44 -28.20
C ASP A 80 -3.46 55.84 -28.33
N GLY A 81 -4.25 55.96 -27.26
CA GLY A 81 -5.59 55.41 -27.21
C GLY A 81 -6.63 56.12 -28.08
N SER A 82 -6.33 57.30 -28.62
CA SER A 82 -7.22 58.01 -29.55
C SER A 82 -7.12 57.47 -30.98
N ARG A 83 -6.00 56.80 -31.28
CA ARG A 83 -5.61 56.33 -32.62
C ARG A 83 -5.32 54.84 -32.70
N ASP A 84 -5.40 54.15 -31.56
CA ASP A 84 -5.08 52.74 -31.41
C ASP A 84 -3.69 52.40 -31.98
N LYS A 85 -2.68 53.21 -31.60
CA LYS A 85 -1.29 53.05 -32.05
C LYS A 85 -0.36 52.82 -30.88
N ALA A 86 0.39 51.71 -30.91
CA ALA A 86 1.42 51.39 -29.93
C ALA A 86 2.83 51.39 -30.55
N PHE A 87 3.83 51.85 -29.79
CA PHE A 87 5.24 51.86 -30.17
C PHE A 87 6.11 51.25 -29.07
N GLU A 88 7.06 50.41 -29.47
CA GLU A 88 8.08 49.87 -28.57
C GLU A 88 9.03 50.97 -28.12
N ILE A 89 9.36 50.98 -26.83
CA ILE A 89 10.37 51.89 -26.28
C ILE A 89 11.75 51.32 -26.62
N LYS A 90 12.64 52.17 -27.15
CA LYS A 90 14.02 51.77 -27.42
C LYS A 90 14.74 51.34 -26.13
N ASP A 91 15.58 50.32 -26.24
CA ASP A 91 16.35 49.74 -25.12
C ASP A 91 17.12 50.80 -24.30
N GLU A 92 17.63 51.85 -24.94
CA GLU A 92 18.38 52.93 -24.29
C GLU A 92 17.55 53.75 -23.28
N TYR A 93 16.22 53.80 -23.46
CA TYR A 93 15.31 54.56 -22.61
C TYR A 93 14.46 53.65 -21.71
N LEU A 94 14.37 52.35 -22.00
CA LEU A 94 13.54 51.40 -21.26
C LEU A 94 13.78 51.42 -19.73
N PRO A 95 15.03 51.47 -19.21
CA PRO A 95 15.27 51.50 -17.76
C PRO A 95 14.67 52.72 -17.05
N GLU A 96 14.59 53.86 -17.74
CA GLU A 96 14.00 55.09 -17.20
C GLU A 96 12.49 54.90 -17.00
N TYR A 97 11.80 54.37 -18.02
CA TYR A 97 10.37 54.08 -17.93
C TYR A 97 10.07 52.97 -16.91
N GLU A 98 10.87 51.92 -16.83
CA GLU A 98 10.72 50.85 -15.83
C GLU A 98 10.86 51.38 -14.39
N SER A 99 11.76 52.35 -14.16
CA SER A 99 11.95 52.93 -12.82
C SER A 99 10.80 53.81 -12.33
N LEU A 100 9.99 54.31 -13.26
CA LEU A 100 8.90 55.26 -13.01
C LEU A 100 7.51 54.61 -13.11
N MET A 101 7.41 53.43 -13.73
CA MET A 101 6.17 52.69 -13.89
C MET A 101 5.86 51.86 -12.64
N PRO A 102 4.63 51.93 -12.09
CA PRO A 102 4.21 51.01 -11.04
C PRO A 102 4.14 49.58 -11.59
N GLU A 103 4.37 48.58 -10.72
CA GLU A 103 4.21 47.18 -11.09
C GLU A 103 2.82 46.91 -11.68
N SER A 104 2.74 46.07 -12.70
CA SER A 104 1.46 45.66 -13.30
C SER A 104 0.55 45.00 -12.26
N ARG A 105 -0.71 45.44 -12.22
CA ARG A 105 -1.76 44.88 -11.35
C ARG A 105 -2.03 43.42 -11.67
N TYR A 106 -1.80 43.01 -12.92
CA TYR A 106 -2.09 41.67 -13.40
C TYR A 106 -0.97 40.66 -13.14
N GLY A 107 0.25 41.08 -12.80
CA GLY A 107 1.36 40.16 -12.50
C GLY A 107 1.09 39.27 -11.29
N ALA A 108 0.75 39.87 -10.15
CA ALA A 108 0.42 39.13 -8.91
C ALA A 108 -0.94 38.41 -8.99
N PHE A 109 -1.92 39.02 -9.69
CA PHE A 109 -3.23 38.41 -9.90
C PHE A 109 -3.15 37.16 -10.78
N PHE A 110 -2.37 37.23 -11.87
CA PHE A 110 -2.15 36.08 -12.75
C PHE A 110 -1.53 34.91 -12.00
N TYR A 111 -0.48 35.13 -11.20
CA TYR A 111 0.14 34.04 -10.45
C TYR A 111 -0.86 33.33 -9.53
N ARG A 112 -1.68 34.10 -8.80
CA ARG A 112 -2.73 33.54 -7.92
C ARG A 112 -3.82 32.80 -8.70
N TRP A 113 -4.35 33.43 -9.74
CA TRP A 113 -5.40 32.87 -10.58
C TRP A 113 -4.92 31.62 -11.32
N PHE A 114 -3.70 31.65 -11.86
CA PHE A 114 -3.05 30.55 -12.57
C PHE A 114 -2.97 29.30 -11.69
N TRP A 115 -2.43 29.43 -10.48
CA TRP A 115 -2.30 28.29 -9.57
C TRP A 115 -3.65 27.77 -9.10
N VAL A 116 -4.63 28.65 -8.86
CA VAL A 116 -5.99 28.25 -8.51
C VAL A 116 -6.64 27.45 -9.64
N MET A 117 -6.58 27.95 -10.87
CA MET A 117 -7.16 27.26 -12.03
C MET A 117 -6.43 25.97 -12.36
N PHE A 118 -5.09 25.98 -12.33
CA PHE A 118 -4.28 24.78 -12.53
C PHE A 118 -4.62 23.71 -11.49
N ALA A 119 -4.68 24.06 -10.20
CA ALA A 119 -5.05 23.14 -9.14
C ALA A 119 -6.47 22.58 -9.35
N LEU A 120 -7.43 23.43 -9.73
CA LEU A 120 -8.80 23.01 -10.03
C LEU A 120 -8.84 22.01 -11.20
N PHE A 121 -8.13 22.31 -12.30
CA PHE A 121 -8.04 21.43 -13.46
C PHE A 121 -7.39 20.09 -13.12
N VAL A 122 -6.33 20.08 -12.31
CA VAL A 122 -5.68 18.86 -11.84
C VAL A 122 -6.64 18.02 -11.00
N ILE A 123 -7.41 18.64 -10.09
CA ILE A 123 -8.41 17.94 -9.27
C ILE A 123 -9.49 17.33 -10.17
N VAL A 124 -10.07 18.11 -11.09
CA VAL A 124 -11.11 17.63 -12.01
C VAL A 124 -10.59 16.52 -12.92
N ALA A 125 -9.40 16.67 -13.49
CA ALA A 125 -8.75 15.64 -14.30
C ALA A 125 -8.52 14.37 -13.48
N GLY A 126 -8.07 14.49 -12.23
CA GLY A 126 -7.90 13.35 -11.32
C GLY A 126 -9.21 12.61 -11.07
N LEU A 127 -10.30 13.35 -10.81
CA LEU A 127 -11.63 12.77 -10.63
C LEU A 127 -12.12 12.08 -11.91
N VAL A 128 -11.98 12.70 -13.08
CA VAL A 128 -12.42 12.12 -14.36
C VAL A 128 -11.61 10.86 -14.69
N VAL A 129 -10.29 10.90 -14.57
CA VAL A 129 -9.42 9.75 -14.81
C VAL A 129 -9.75 8.60 -13.85
N TYR A 130 -9.94 8.91 -12.56
CA TYR A 130 -10.24 7.90 -11.54
C TYR A 130 -11.62 7.27 -11.74
N TYR A 131 -12.69 8.07 -11.85
CA TYR A 131 -14.06 7.55 -11.91
C TYR A 131 -14.46 7.10 -13.32
N VAL A 132 -14.27 7.93 -14.34
CA VAL A 132 -14.69 7.62 -15.72
C VAL A 132 -13.71 6.63 -16.34
N GLY A 133 -12.40 6.89 -16.21
CA GLY A 133 -11.36 5.96 -16.66
C GLY A 133 -11.45 4.61 -15.95
N GLY A 134 -11.67 4.62 -14.62
CA GLY A 134 -11.90 3.42 -13.83
C GLY A 134 -13.13 2.61 -14.26
N ALA A 135 -14.28 3.27 -14.49
CA ALA A 135 -15.49 2.59 -14.95
C ALA A 135 -15.34 1.97 -16.36
N LEU A 136 -14.64 2.67 -17.26
CA LEU A 136 -14.34 2.17 -18.60
C LEU A 136 -13.41 0.95 -18.55
N ARG A 137 -12.35 1.02 -17.73
CA ARG A 137 -11.43 -0.09 -17.45
C ARG A 137 -12.18 -1.32 -16.96
N ASP A 138 -13.03 -1.16 -15.96
CA ASP A 138 -13.78 -2.26 -15.35
C ASP A 138 -14.76 -2.89 -16.35
N THR A 139 -15.37 -2.08 -17.23
CA THR A 139 -16.23 -2.57 -18.32
C THR A 139 -15.46 -3.38 -19.36
N ILE A 140 -14.30 -2.87 -19.81
CA ILE A 140 -13.44 -3.57 -20.77
C ILE A 140 -12.97 -4.91 -20.18
N LEU A 141 -12.54 -4.89 -18.92
CA LEU A 141 -12.11 -6.08 -18.21
C LEU A 141 -13.24 -7.09 -18.04
N TYR A 142 -14.43 -6.64 -17.65
CA TYR A 142 -15.61 -7.51 -17.57
C TYR A 142 -15.91 -8.20 -18.89
N ASN A 143 -15.93 -7.45 -20.01
CA ASN A 143 -16.21 -8.03 -21.33
C ASN A 143 -15.16 -9.08 -21.72
N LYS A 144 -13.88 -8.83 -21.38
CA LYS A 144 -12.81 -9.81 -21.56
C LYS A 144 -13.04 -11.08 -20.72
N ILE A 145 -13.35 -10.95 -19.42
CA ILE A 145 -13.68 -12.08 -18.55
C ILE A 145 -14.87 -12.86 -19.11
N LYS A 146 -15.95 -12.16 -19.48
CA LYS A 146 -17.20 -12.76 -19.95
C LYS A 146 -17.00 -13.65 -21.19
N SER A 147 -16.11 -13.26 -22.10
CA SER A 147 -15.83 -14.01 -23.33
C SER A 147 -15.10 -15.34 -23.10
N ASN A 148 -14.21 -15.40 -22.10
CA ASN A 148 -13.50 -16.62 -21.74
C ASN A 148 -13.19 -16.61 -20.23
N PRO A 149 -14.16 -16.97 -19.38
CA PRO A 149 -14.04 -16.79 -17.95
C PRO A 149 -13.11 -17.85 -17.36
N THR A 150 -11.97 -17.41 -16.83
CA THR A 150 -11.11 -18.25 -15.99
C THR A 150 -11.33 -17.89 -14.53
N PHE A 151 -11.19 -18.87 -13.64
CA PHE A 151 -11.36 -18.62 -12.21
C PHE A 151 -10.35 -17.59 -11.68
N ALA A 152 -9.09 -17.64 -12.16
CA ALA A 152 -8.05 -16.69 -11.80
C ALA A 152 -8.41 -15.25 -12.21
N ASP A 153 -8.93 -15.06 -13.42
CA ASP A 153 -9.33 -13.73 -13.93
C ASP A 153 -10.54 -13.15 -13.17
N VAL A 154 -11.55 -13.99 -12.87
CA VAL A 154 -12.71 -13.62 -12.04
C VAL A 154 -12.26 -13.23 -10.63
N ALA A 155 -11.41 -14.06 -10.01
CA ALA A 155 -10.98 -13.83 -8.64
C ALA A 155 -10.10 -12.57 -8.51
N TYR A 156 -9.17 -12.34 -9.45
CA TYR A 156 -8.36 -11.12 -9.50
C TYR A 156 -9.24 -9.86 -9.58
N PHE A 157 -10.28 -9.87 -10.42
CA PHE A 157 -11.20 -8.73 -10.53
C PHE A 157 -11.93 -8.45 -9.21
N LEU A 158 -12.33 -9.49 -8.48
CA LEU A 158 -13.05 -9.36 -7.21
C LEU A 158 -12.15 -9.02 -6.02
N TYR A 159 -10.87 -9.37 -6.12
CA TYR A 159 -9.84 -9.04 -5.15
C TYR A 159 -9.49 -7.54 -5.18
N THR A 160 -9.34 -6.98 -6.38
CA THR A 160 -9.11 -5.54 -6.55
C THR A 160 -10.33 -4.73 -6.11
N ASP A 161 -10.13 -3.56 -5.49
CA ASP A 161 -11.18 -2.69 -4.95
C ASP A 161 -11.96 -1.96 -6.07
N ARG A 162 -12.60 -2.75 -6.93
CA ARG A 162 -13.43 -2.30 -8.06
C ARG A 162 -14.88 -2.27 -7.63
N VAL A 163 -15.54 -1.16 -7.93
CA VAL A 163 -16.96 -0.98 -7.61
C VAL A 163 -17.82 -1.28 -8.85
N CYS A 164 -17.35 -0.93 -10.05
CA CYS A 164 -18.10 -1.15 -11.28
C CYS A 164 -18.03 -2.63 -11.70
N LYS A 165 -19.15 -3.22 -12.13
CA LYS A 165 -19.26 -4.62 -12.65
C LYS A 165 -18.92 -5.74 -11.66
N ARG A 166 -18.70 -5.43 -10.38
CA ARG A 166 -18.38 -6.44 -9.36
C ARG A 166 -19.43 -7.55 -9.26
N ASP A 167 -20.71 -7.21 -9.22
CA ASP A 167 -21.79 -8.21 -9.09
C ASP A 167 -21.96 -9.03 -10.37
N ASP A 168 -21.78 -8.42 -11.54
CA ASP A 168 -21.78 -9.12 -12.83
C ASP A 168 -20.63 -10.15 -12.91
N VAL A 169 -19.45 -9.82 -12.38
CA VAL A 169 -18.30 -10.74 -12.29
C VAL A 169 -18.53 -11.82 -11.23
N ARG A 170 -19.13 -11.48 -10.08
CA ARG A 170 -19.47 -12.46 -9.04
C ARG A 170 -20.36 -13.57 -9.57
N ALA A 171 -21.33 -13.24 -10.43
CA ALA A 171 -22.19 -14.24 -11.06
C ALA A 171 -21.44 -15.32 -11.88
N LEU A 172 -20.18 -15.07 -12.26
CA LEU A 172 -19.32 -16.01 -13.00
C LEU A 172 -18.58 -17.01 -12.09
N ILE A 173 -18.55 -16.79 -10.77
CA ILE A 173 -17.82 -17.62 -9.79
C ILE A 173 -18.24 -19.10 -9.88
N PRO A 174 -19.53 -19.48 -9.83
CA PRO A 174 -19.89 -20.89 -9.73
C PRO A 174 -19.41 -21.71 -10.93
N ALA A 175 -19.57 -21.18 -12.14
CA ALA A 175 -19.19 -21.86 -13.38
C ALA A 175 -17.66 -21.99 -13.54
N THR A 176 -16.91 -20.98 -13.11
CA THR A 176 -15.44 -21.00 -13.21
C THR A 176 -14.79 -21.93 -12.20
N ILE A 177 -15.37 -22.05 -11.00
CA ILE A 177 -14.88 -22.97 -9.96
C ILE A 177 -15.05 -24.42 -10.38
N ASP A 178 -16.21 -24.81 -10.91
CA ASP A 178 -16.44 -26.19 -11.34
C ASP A 178 -15.45 -26.61 -12.45
N SER A 179 -15.19 -25.70 -13.40
CA SER A 179 -14.17 -25.88 -14.43
C SER A 179 -12.76 -26.01 -13.85
N TYR A 180 -12.41 -25.16 -12.88
CA TYR A 180 -11.12 -25.20 -12.21
C TYR A 180 -10.91 -26.53 -11.48
N ILE A 181 -11.91 -26.97 -10.71
CA ILE A 181 -11.87 -28.25 -9.97
C ILE A 181 -11.67 -29.40 -10.94
N LYS A 182 -12.38 -29.42 -12.07
CA LYS A 182 -12.26 -30.50 -13.06
C LYS A 182 -10.87 -30.55 -13.72
N ASN A 183 -10.29 -29.39 -14.05
CA ASN A 183 -9.14 -29.31 -14.94
C ASN A 183 -7.79 -29.14 -14.21
N GLN A 184 -7.77 -28.44 -13.07
CA GLN A 184 -6.53 -28.02 -12.38
C GLN A 184 -6.24 -28.85 -11.14
N ILE A 185 -7.27 -29.29 -10.39
CA ILE A 185 -7.07 -30.11 -9.17
C ILE A 185 -6.31 -31.42 -9.45
N PRO A 186 -6.54 -32.16 -10.54
CA PRO A 186 -5.75 -33.35 -10.84
C PRO A 186 -4.25 -33.08 -11.02
N GLN A 187 -3.88 -31.88 -11.47
CA GLN A 187 -2.47 -31.47 -11.59
C GLN A 187 -1.89 -31.10 -10.23
N LEU A 188 -2.67 -30.39 -9.40
CA LEU A 188 -2.28 -30.06 -8.03
C LEU A 188 -2.09 -31.31 -7.17
N ALA A 189 -2.92 -32.34 -7.34
CA ALA A 189 -2.81 -33.61 -6.64
C ALA A 189 -1.52 -34.39 -6.96
N LYS A 190 -0.83 -34.08 -8.06
CA LYS A 190 0.48 -34.65 -8.39
C LYS A 190 1.64 -33.92 -7.70
N LYS A 191 1.44 -32.67 -7.29
CA LYS A 191 2.48 -31.78 -6.78
C LYS A 191 2.39 -31.55 -5.27
N TYR A 192 1.20 -31.66 -4.69
CA TYR A 192 0.96 -31.31 -3.29
C TYR A 192 0.28 -32.45 -2.50
N PRO A 193 0.45 -32.51 -1.17
CA PRO A 193 -0.22 -33.48 -0.32
C PRO A 193 -1.74 -33.43 -0.43
N GLN A 194 -2.41 -34.58 -0.31
CA GLN A 194 -3.87 -34.69 -0.43
C GLN A 194 -4.63 -33.82 0.58
N SER A 195 -4.10 -33.65 1.80
CA SER A 195 -4.68 -32.76 2.82
C SER A 195 -4.77 -31.31 2.32
N PHE A 196 -3.70 -30.84 1.67
CA PHE A 196 -3.66 -29.50 1.10
C PHE A 196 -4.58 -29.36 -0.12
N VAL A 197 -4.61 -30.36 -1.00
CA VAL A 197 -5.54 -30.37 -2.14
C VAL A 197 -7.00 -30.31 -1.66
N ASN A 198 -7.32 -31.04 -0.60
CA ASN A 198 -8.65 -30.99 0.02
C ASN A 198 -8.98 -29.62 0.61
N LEU A 199 -7.99 -28.90 1.16
CA LEU A 199 -8.18 -27.50 1.56
C LEU A 199 -8.55 -26.63 0.35
N VAL A 200 -7.78 -26.71 -0.74
CA VAL A 200 -8.05 -25.92 -1.97
C VAL A 200 -9.48 -26.18 -2.45
N ILE A 201 -9.90 -27.44 -2.56
CA ILE A 201 -11.27 -27.80 -2.95
C ILE A 201 -12.28 -27.21 -1.98
N SER A 202 -12.05 -27.34 -0.66
CA SER A 202 -12.97 -26.83 0.36
C SER A 202 -13.12 -25.31 0.29
N LEU A 203 -12.02 -24.57 0.08
CA LEU A 203 -12.03 -23.12 -0.08
C LEU A 203 -12.78 -22.70 -1.35
N LEU A 204 -12.54 -23.38 -2.47
CA LEU A 204 -13.26 -23.12 -3.72
C LEU A 204 -14.76 -23.40 -3.56
N CYS A 205 -15.14 -24.51 -2.95
CA CYS A 205 -16.54 -24.81 -2.67
C CYS A 205 -17.18 -23.76 -1.75
N GLU A 206 -16.42 -23.23 -0.79
CA GLU A 206 -16.89 -22.17 0.09
C GLU A 206 -17.08 -20.84 -0.64
N ILE A 207 -16.14 -20.44 -1.51
CA ILE A 207 -16.30 -19.28 -2.41
C ILE A 207 -17.54 -19.45 -3.28
N LYS A 208 -17.74 -20.63 -3.87
CA LYS A 208 -18.92 -20.93 -4.68
C LYS A 208 -20.21 -20.75 -3.87
N ARG A 209 -20.22 -21.19 -2.61
CA ARG A 209 -21.37 -21.10 -1.71
C ARG A 209 -21.66 -19.66 -1.29
N GLN A 210 -20.62 -18.88 -0.97
CA GLN A 210 -20.74 -17.50 -0.52
C GLN A 210 -20.90 -16.50 -1.67
N ASN A 211 -20.51 -16.91 -2.89
CA ASN A 211 -20.40 -16.04 -4.06
C ASN A 211 -19.46 -14.83 -3.83
N ASP A 212 -18.43 -15.01 -3.01
CA ASP A 212 -17.42 -14.00 -2.66
C ASP A 212 -16.06 -14.66 -2.46
N THR A 213 -14.98 -13.94 -2.75
CA THR A 213 -13.59 -14.43 -2.62
C THR A 213 -13.00 -14.20 -1.23
N LYS A 214 -13.80 -13.66 -0.31
CA LYS A 214 -13.42 -13.45 1.09
C LYS A 214 -13.40 -14.77 1.83
N ILE A 215 -12.23 -15.15 2.33
CA ILE A 215 -12.05 -16.32 3.18
C ILE A 215 -11.77 -15.86 4.59
N LYS A 216 -12.58 -16.36 5.52
CA LYS A 216 -12.27 -16.23 6.93
C LYS A 216 -11.19 -17.25 7.28
N PHE A 217 -10.11 -16.78 7.88
CA PHE A 217 -9.24 -17.66 8.64
C PHE A 217 -9.29 -17.24 10.10
N PHE A 218 -9.12 -18.22 10.96
CA PHE A 218 -9.28 -18.02 12.38
C PHE A 218 -7.96 -18.22 13.09
N LEU A 219 -7.63 -17.26 13.96
CA LEU A 219 -6.40 -17.25 14.74
C LEU A 219 -6.75 -17.54 16.21
N GLN A 220 -6.05 -18.50 16.79
CA GLN A 220 -6.05 -18.74 18.22
C GLN A 220 -4.66 -18.45 18.74
N TYR A 221 -4.58 -17.32 19.42
CA TYR A 221 -3.45 -16.94 20.22
C TYR A 221 -3.86 -17.14 21.69
N LEU A 222 -3.54 -18.30 22.29
CA LEU A 222 -3.85 -18.46 23.73
C LEU A 222 -3.00 -17.46 24.52
N GLU A 223 -3.65 -16.69 25.40
CA GLU A 223 -3.02 -15.76 26.34
C GLU A 223 -2.21 -16.47 27.43
N ASN A 224 -1.47 -15.66 28.19
CA ASN A 224 -0.52 -16.13 29.19
C ASN A 224 -1.11 -16.25 30.59
N THR A 225 -0.62 -17.23 31.35
CA THR A 225 -0.92 -17.39 32.78
C THR A 225 0.08 -16.63 33.64
N LYS A 226 -0.30 -16.26 34.87
CA LYS A 226 0.52 -15.46 35.79
C LYS A 226 1.92 -16.05 36.05
N ASP A 227 2.01 -17.37 36.20
CA ASP A 227 3.29 -18.07 36.44
C ASP A 227 4.28 -17.92 35.27
N GLN A 228 3.79 -17.61 34.06
CA GLN A 228 4.60 -17.42 32.85
C GLN A 228 5.27 -16.06 32.82
N LEU A 229 4.54 -15.03 33.24
CA LEU A 229 5.06 -13.68 33.41
C LEU A 229 6.18 -13.66 34.45
N GLU A 230 6.04 -14.48 35.51
CA GLU A 230 7.09 -14.65 36.50
C GLU A 230 8.32 -15.36 35.91
N TYR A 231 8.14 -16.44 35.15
CA TYR A 231 9.26 -17.15 34.51
C TYR A 231 10.04 -16.24 33.55
N LEU A 232 9.36 -15.44 32.71
CA LEU A 232 10.02 -14.50 31.81
C LEU A 232 10.80 -13.41 32.55
N LYS A 233 10.25 -12.87 33.63
CA LYS A 233 10.95 -11.88 34.47
C LYS A 233 12.22 -12.47 35.08
N VAL A 234 12.15 -13.71 35.58
CA VAL A 234 13.30 -14.41 36.16
C VAL A 234 14.31 -14.80 35.08
N LEU A 235 13.87 -15.27 33.91
CA LEU A 235 14.74 -15.57 32.76
C LEU A 235 15.43 -14.31 32.25
N SER A 236 14.72 -13.17 32.27
CA SER A 236 15.30 -11.87 31.94
C SER A 236 16.36 -11.42 32.93
N ALA A 237 16.09 -11.58 34.22
CA ALA A 237 17.05 -11.29 35.25
C ALA A 237 18.28 -12.21 35.13
N TYR A 238 18.08 -13.50 34.81
CA TYR A 238 19.15 -14.46 34.54
C TYR A 238 20.05 -14.02 33.37
N TRP A 239 19.48 -13.57 32.25
CA TRP A 239 20.27 -13.10 31.10
C TRP A 239 20.98 -11.77 31.36
N ALA A 240 20.37 -10.86 32.12
CA ALA A 240 20.95 -9.57 32.48
C ALA A 240 21.99 -9.65 33.62
N SER A 241 22.15 -10.83 34.26
CA SER A 241 22.96 -11.02 35.46
C SER A 241 24.07 -12.07 35.23
N PRO A 242 25.19 -11.70 34.59
CA PRO A 242 26.31 -12.61 34.42
C PRO A 242 26.81 -13.12 35.78
N GLU A 243 27.06 -14.42 35.88
CA GLU A 243 27.41 -15.13 37.12
C GLU A 243 28.64 -14.56 37.84
N ARG A 244 29.51 -13.87 37.11
CA ARG A 244 30.75 -13.30 37.63
C ARG A 244 30.60 -11.88 38.21
N THR A 245 29.48 -11.20 37.97
CA THR A 245 29.36 -9.75 38.26
C THR A 245 28.10 -9.36 39.01
N HIS A 246 27.07 -10.21 39.09
CA HIS A 246 25.80 -9.87 39.73
C HIS A 246 25.53 -10.69 41.01
N PRO A 247 25.28 -10.06 42.17
CA PRO A 247 25.15 -10.75 43.46
C PRO A 247 23.97 -11.74 43.51
N ASP A 248 22.90 -11.47 42.75
CA ASP A 248 21.72 -12.35 42.68
C ASP A 248 21.76 -13.41 41.56
N ALA A 249 22.84 -13.52 40.78
CA ALA A 249 22.89 -14.40 39.60
C ALA A 249 22.61 -15.87 39.92
N ALA A 250 23.17 -16.39 41.02
CA ALA A 250 22.95 -17.77 41.46
C ALA A 250 21.47 -18.03 41.82
N LYS A 251 20.83 -17.07 42.50
CA LYS A 251 19.42 -17.12 42.89
C LYS A 251 18.49 -17.10 41.67
N TYR A 252 18.83 -16.31 40.65
CA TYR A 252 18.08 -16.33 39.39
C TYR A 252 18.21 -17.67 38.68
N ARG A 253 19.41 -18.27 38.63
CA ARG A 253 19.62 -19.59 38.00
C ARG A 253 18.81 -20.69 38.68
N GLU A 254 18.88 -20.81 40.00
CA GLU A 254 18.09 -21.78 40.77
C GLU A 254 16.58 -21.61 40.52
N ARG A 255 16.12 -20.35 40.44
CA ARG A 255 14.71 -20.05 40.17
C ARG A 255 14.30 -20.41 38.74
N VAL A 256 15.16 -20.16 37.74
CA VAL A 256 14.94 -20.60 36.35
C VAL A 256 14.88 -22.13 36.27
N ASP A 257 15.82 -22.83 36.90
CA ASP A 257 15.86 -24.30 36.88
C ASP A 257 14.64 -24.93 37.54
N PHE A 258 14.19 -24.38 38.67
CA PHE A 258 12.97 -24.81 39.34
C PHE A 258 11.72 -24.60 38.48
N LEU A 259 11.60 -23.45 37.83
CA LEU A 259 10.46 -23.14 36.97
C LEU A 259 10.47 -23.97 35.67
N ARG A 260 11.64 -24.26 35.11
CA ARG A 260 11.83 -25.12 33.93
C ARG A 260 11.32 -26.55 34.14
N GLN A 261 11.41 -27.08 35.36
CA GLN A 261 10.97 -28.44 35.68
C GLN A 261 9.44 -28.59 35.78
N LYS A 262 8.68 -27.49 35.79
CA LYS A 262 7.21 -27.54 35.82
C LYS A 262 6.66 -27.68 34.39
N LYS A 263 5.78 -28.65 34.15
CA LYS A 263 5.19 -29.01 32.83
C LYS A 263 4.11 -28.03 32.32
N TYR A 264 4.25 -26.77 32.72
CA TYR A 264 3.29 -25.67 32.74
C TYR A 264 4.15 -24.41 32.53
N ILE A 265 3.92 -23.41 31.68
CA ILE A 265 2.82 -22.98 30.82
C ILE A 265 3.43 -21.97 29.77
N LYS A 266 2.60 -21.47 28.84
CA LYS A 266 2.72 -20.48 27.74
C LYS A 266 3.60 -19.20 27.95
N ILE A 267 3.75 -18.30 26.98
CA ILE A 267 4.76 -17.19 26.93
C ILE A 267 4.15 -15.86 26.49
N GLU A 268 4.54 -14.76 27.15
CA GLU A 268 4.34 -13.40 26.66
C GLU A 268 5.27 -13.06 25.49
N SER A 269 4.69 -13.05 24.29
CA SER A 269 5.26 -12.38 23.12
C SER A 269 4.71 -10.96 23.05
N THR A 270 5.54 -10.02 22.60
CA THR A 270 5.05 -8.69 22.20
C THR A 270 4.44 -8.71 20.80
N VAL A 271 4.57 -9.81 20.05
CA VAL A 271 3.83 -10.03 18.81
C VAL A 271 2.34 -10.06 19.11
N THR A 272 1.66 -9.04 18.60
CA THR A 272 0.21 -8.92 18.71
C THR A 272 -0.49 -9.97 17.83
N PRO A 273 -1.73 -10.38 18.17
CA PRO A 273 -2.55 -11.19 17.28
C PRO A 273 -2.68 -10.58 15.88
N GLN A 274 -2.66 -9.25 15.77
CA GLN A 274 -2.67 -8.53 14.50
C GLN A 274 -1.40 -8.77 13.67
N GLU A 275 -0.21 -8.67 14.25
CA GLU A 275 1.03 -8.94 13.53
C GLU A 275 1.11 -10.39 13.05
N VAL A 276 0.66 -11.35 13.87
CA VAL A 276 0.55 -12.76 13.45
C VAL A 276 -0.43 -12.88 12.28
N ALA A 277 -1.60 -12.25 12.37
CA ALA A 277 -2.60 -12.26 11.32
C ALA A 277 -2.07 -11.69 10.00
N GLU A 278 -1.33 -10.58 10.03
CA GLU A 278 -0.74 -9.96 8.84
C GLU A 278 0.30 -10.87 8.17
N ILE A 279 1.21 -11.46 8.95
CA ILE A 279 2.24 -12.36 8.43
C ILE A 279 1.60 -13.60 7.80
N VAL A 280 0.66 -14.23 8.51
CA VAL A 280 -0.02 -15.44 8.02
C VAL A 280 -0.86 -15.12 6.78
N THR A 281 -1.58 -13.99 6.78
CA THR A 281 -2.33 -13.53 5.60
C THR A 281 -1.42 -13.37 4.39
N ARG A 282 -0.28 -12.70 4.56
CA ARG A 282 0.70 -12.50 3.48
C ARG A 282 1.23 -13.83 2.93
N GLN A 283 1.57 -14.77 3.81
CA GLN A 283 2.10 -16.08 3.40
C GLN A 283 1.04 -16.96 2.72
N LEU A 284 -0.19 -16.97 3.23
CA LEU A 284 -1.31 -17.65 2.57
C LEU A 284 -1.59 -17.01 1.21
N ASN A 285 -1.66 -15.68 1.12
CA ASN A 285 -1.85 -14.97 -0.15
C ASN A 285 -0.80 -15.35 -1.18
N LYS A 286 0.49 -15.36 -0.78
CA LYS A 286 1.59 -15.74 -1.67
C LYS A 286 1.45 -17.19 -2.16
N LEU A 287 1.27 -18.13 -1.23
CA LEU A 287 1.12 -19.55 -1.55
C LEU A 287 -0.03 -19.80 -2.53
N PHE A 288 -1.22 -19.25 -2.22
CA PHE A 288 -2.38 -19.43 -3.08
C PHE A 288 -2.27 -18.66 -4.40
N THR A 289 -1.61 -17.50 -4.42
CA THR A 289 -1.34 -16.77 -5.68
C THR A 289 -0.46 -17.58 -6.61
N ASP A 290 0.60 -18.20 -6.09
CA ASP A 290 1.49 -19.05 -6.87
C ASP A 290 0.76 -20.27 -7.46
N ILE A 291 -0.16 -20.85 -6.69
CA ILE A 291 -0.92 -22.04 -7.09
C ILE A 291 -2.01 -21.71 -8.11
N MET A 292 -2.73 -20.61 -7.88
CA MET A 292 -3.90 -20.24 -8.67
C MET A 292 -3.55 -19.30 -9.84
N GLY A 293 -2.31 -18.80 -9.88
CA GLY A 293 -1.79 -17.90 -10.91
C GLY A 293 -2.23 -16.42 -10.76
N SER A 294 -2.93 -16.07 -9.67
CA SER A 294 -3.41 -14.70 -9.41
C SER A 294 -3.80 -14.53 -7.94
N GLU A 295 -3.91 -13.28 -7.47
CA GLU A 295 -4.45 -12.97 -6.15
C GLU A 295 -5.94 -13.33 -6.13
N VAL A 296 -6.25 -14.48 -5.51
CA VAL A 296 -7.58 -15.08 -5.56
C VAL A 296 -8.38 -14.87 -4.28
N PHE A 297 -7.72 -14.91 -3.13
CA PHE A 297 -8.38 -14.96 -1.83
C PHE A 297 -8.15 -13.65 -1.07
N SER A 298 -9.22 -13.12 -0.47
CA SER A 298 -9.08 -12.08 0.55
C SER A 298 -9.20 -12.76 1.92
N PHE A 299 -8.06 -13.01 2.56
CA PHE A 299 -8.03 -13.62 3.88
C PHE A 299 -8.33 -12.55 4.95
N GLN A 300 -9.37 -12.81 5.74
CA GLN A 300 -9.73 -12.00 6.90
C GLN A 300 -9.49 -12.81 8.16
N ALA A 301 -8.66 -12.26 9.05
CA ALA A 301 -8.33 -12.87 10.32
C ALA A 301 -9.44 -12.64 11.35
N TYR A 302 -9.85 -13.69 12.04
CA TYR A 302 -10.75 -13.61 13.18
C TYR A 302 -10.08 -14.26 14.37
N GLU A 303 -9.81 -13.46 15.39
CA GLU A 303 -9.38 -13.99 16.67
C GLU A 303 -10.54 -14.71 17.35
N SER A 304 -10.30 -15.93 17.82
CA SER A 304 -11.30 -16.64 18.61
C SER A 304 -10.65 -17.59 19.60
N THR A 305 -11.13 -17.52 20.84
CA THR A 305 -10.73 -18.39 21.95
C THR A 305 -11.34 -19.80 21.83
N MET A 306 -12.29 -20.02 20.91
CA MET A 306 -13.09 -21.25 20.77
C MET A 306 -13.00 -21.90 19.38
N LEU A 307 -11.84 -21.86 18.71
CA LEU A 307 -11.69 -22.37 17.34
C LEU A 307 -12.14 -23.81 17.13
N ASP A 308 -11.81 -24.69 18.07
CA ASP A 308 -12.12 -26.11 17.96
C ASP A 308 -13.62 -26.43 18.18
N ASN A 309 -14.42 -25.47 18.67
CA ASN A 309 -15.86 -25.65 18.88
C ASN A 309 -16.67 -25.45 17.60
N PHE A 310 -16.23 -24.56 16.71
CA PHE A 310 -17.01 -24.19 15.52
C PHE A 310 -16.82 -25.17 14.34
N LYS A 311 -15.66 -25.85 14.25
CA LYS A 311 -15.32 -26.85 13.22
C LYS A 311 -15.83 -26.51 11.81
N LEU A 312 -15.65 -25.24 11.41
CA LEU A 312 -16.20 -24.73 10.15
C LEU A 312 -15.45 -25.33 8.97
N ASN A 313 -16.18 -25.98 8.07
CA ASN A 313 -15.63 -26.42 6.79
C ASN A 313 -15.24 -25.20 5.94
N GLY A 314 -14.23 -25.35 5.08
CA GLY A 314 -13.79 -24.27 4.18
C GLY A 314 -13.15 -23.08 4.90
N SER A 315 -12.64 -23.29 6.12
CA SER A 315 -11.92 -22.28 6.90
C SER A 315 -10.52 -22.78 7.25
N ILE A 316 -9.57 -21.85 7.31
CA ILE A 316 -8.20 -22.12 7.78
C ILE A 316 -8.12 -21.73 9.24
N PHE A 317 -7.52 -22.58 10.06
CA PHE A 317 -7.30 -22.36 11.47
C PHE A 317 -5.81 -22.31 11.74
N VAL A 318 -5.38 -21.29 12.46
CA VAL A 318 -4.00 -21.03 12.82
C VAL A 318 -3.95 -20.98 14.34
N LYS A 319 -3.20 -21.89 14.93
CA LYS A 319 -3.00 -21.95 16.37
C LYS A 319 -1.53 -21.72 16.66
N VAL A 320 -1.25 -20.69 17.46
CA VAL A 320 0.09 -20.41 17.98
C VAL A 320 0.08 -20.79 19.45
N GLU A 321 0.81 -21.84 19.78
CA GLU A 321 1.03 -22.33 21.12
C GLU A 321 2.45 -22.05 21.54
N THR A 322 2.68 -21.86 22.82
CA THR A 322 4.02 -21.73 23.35
C THR A 322 4.13 -22.66 24.55
N GLU A 323 5.22 -23.42 24.60
CA GLU A 323 5.40 -24.55 25.50
C GLU A 323 6.77 -24.43 26.16
N ASN A 324 6.81 -24.57 27.48
CA ASN A 324 8.09 -24.68 28.19
C ASN A 324 8.85 -25.91 27.72
N THR A 325 10.15 -25.72 27.49
CA THR A 325 11.03 -26.79 27.01
C THR A 325 12.18 -26.98 27.99
N PRO A 326 12.55 -28.23 28.30
CA PRO A 326 13.75 -28.49 29.11
C PRO A 326 15.04 -28.20 28.32
N ARG A 327 14.92 -28.01 26.99
CA ARG A 327 16.03 -27.80 26.06
C ARG A 327 16.71 -26.45 26.27
N THR A 328 18.01 -26.45 26.00
CA THR A 328 18.84 -25.26 25.94
C THR A 328 19.05 -24.83 24.48
N PHE A 329 19.37 -23.56 24.29
CA PHE A 329 19.42 -22.83 23.04
C PHE A 329 20.85 -22.29 22.89
N THR A 330 21.39 -22.24 21.68
CA THR A 330 22.75 -21.73 21.41
C THR A 330 22.71 -20.39 20.71
N TRP A 331 23.52 -19.42 21.17
CA TRP A 331 23.59 -18.06 20.62
C TRP A 331 24.67 -17.95 19.54
N SER A 332 24.35 -17.32 18.40
CA SER A 332 25.31 -17.17 17.29
C SER A 332 26.06 -15.82 17.26
N GLY A 333 25.63 -14.81 18.03
CA GLY A 333 26.25 -13.48 18.03
C GLY A 333 27.55 -13.40 18.85
N GLU A 334 28.41 -12.43 18.53
CA GLU A 334 29.66 -12.21 19.26
C GLU A 334 29.38 -11.84 20.73
N GLY A 335 30.12 -12.45 21.68
CA GLY A 335 30.00 -12.23 23.12
C GLY A 335 29.37 -13.39 23.92
N TYR A 336 28.53 -14.23 23.29
CA TYR A 336 27.87 -15.38 23.93
C TYR A 336 27.93 -16.66 23.08
N LYS A 337 28.86 -16.70 22.11
CA LYS A 337 29.12 -17.86 21.27
C LYS A 337 29.39 -19.09 22.14
N ASP A 338 28.76 -20.22 21.81
CA ASP A 338 28.87 -21.51 22.52
C ASP A 338 28.29 -21.56 23.95
N ILE A 339 27.45 -20.58 24.33
CA ILE A 339 26.71 -20.62 25.60
C ILE A 339 25.32 -21.21 25.37
N GLU A 340 25.02 -22.27 26.11
CA GLU A 340 23.69 -22.86 26.21
C GLU A 340 22.83 -22.10 27.22
N PHE A 341 21.64 -21.68 26.81
CA PHE A 341 20.69 -20.99 27.69
C PHE A 341 19.30 -21.63 27.66
N PRO A 342 18.57 -21.67 28.79
CA PRO A 342 17.19 -22.11 28.81
C PRO A 342 16.33 -21.16 27.96
N GLY A 343 15.37 -21.72 27.23
CA GLY A 343 14.47 -20.94 26.37
C GLY A 343 13.09 -21.57 26.32
N ILE A 344 12.35 -21.31 25.24
CA ILE A 344 10.94 -21.71 25.16
C ILE A 344 10.60 -22.17 23.75
N ASP A 345 9.82 -23.24 23.64
CA ASP A 345 9.34 -23.75 22.36
C ASP A 345 8.08 -22.97 21.96
N ILE A 346 8.00 -22.59 20.69
CA ILE A 346 6.75 -22.11 20.10
C ILE A 346 6.29 -23.19 19.13
N ARG A 347 5.00 -23.50 19.09
CA ARG A 347 4.41 -24.42 18.13
C ARG A 347 3.38 -23.67 17.32
N VAL A 348 3.54 -23.69 16.00
CA VAL A 348 2.53 -23.18 15.08
C VAL A 348 1.87 -24.35 14.39
N THR A 349 0.56 -24.43 14.49
CA THR A 349 -0.25 -25.43 13.79
C THR A 349 -1.23 -24.71 12.87
N ILE A 350 -1.12 -24.99 11.57
CA ILE A 350 -2.09 -24.58 10.55
C ILE A 350 -2.87 -25.83 10.15
N TYR A 351 -4.19 -25.75 10.25
CA TYR A 351 -5.07 -26.88 9.99
C TYR A 351 -6.41 -26.41 9.41
N HIS A 352 -7.19 -27.34 8.90
CA HIS A 352 -8.55 -27.10 8.46
C HIS A 352 -9.45 -28.27 8.84
N TYR A 353 -10.76 -28.08 8.72
CA TYR A 353 -11.75 -29.13 8.92
C TYR A 353 -12.29 -29.62 7.58
N VAL A 354 -12.36 -30.93 7.43
CA VAL A 354 -13.07 -31.63 6.34
C VAL A 354 -14.11 -32.51 6.99
N GLN A 355 -15.40 -32.25 6.74
CA GLN A 355 -16.49 -33.01 7.34
C GLN A 355 -16.37 -33.11 8.88
N LYS A 356 -15.97 -31.99 9.54
CA LYS A 356 -15.70 -31.90 10.99
C LYS A 356 -14.48 -32.68 11.50
N GLU A 357 -13.71 -33.32 10.64
CA GLU A 357 -12.42 -33.94 10.98
C GLU A 357 -11.27 -32.94 10.83
N LYS A 358 -10.41 -32.84 11.85
CA LYS A 358 -9.23 -31.98 11.83
C LYS A 358 -8.18 -32.58 10.89
N LYS A 359 -7.76 -31.81 9.89
CA LYS A 359 -6.66 -32.14 8.98
C LYS A 359 -5.55 -31.12 9.17
N ILE A 360 -4.40 -31.59 9.65
CA ILE A 360 -3.21 -30.77 9.85
C ILE A 360 -2.55 -30.55 8.50
N LEU A 361 -2.30 -29.28 8.18
CA LEU A 361 -1.64 -28.86 6.94
C LEU A 361 -0.17 -28.62 7.20
N TRP A 362 0.13 -27.99 8.33
CA TRP A 362 1.49 -27.72 8.77
C TRP A 362 1.49 -27.68 10.29
N ASN A 363 2.49 -28.32 10.88
CA ASN A 363 2.72 -28.29 12.31
C ASN A 363 4.22 -28.18 12.53
N LYS A 364 4.65 -27.03 13.01
CA LYS A 364 6.06 -26.76 13.23
C LYS A 364 6.27 -26.39 14.68
N LEU A 365 7.12 -27.17 15.33
CA LEU A 365 7.78 -26.76 16.55
C LEU A 365 8.95 -25.86 16.13
N LEU A 366 8.97 -24.62 16.62
CA LEU A 366 10.02 -23.66 16.34
C LEU A 366 11.30 -24.21 16.94
N GLU A 367 12.19 -24.66 16.06
CA GLU A 367 13.57 -24.92 16.46
C GLU A 367 14.27 -23.58 16.59
N PRO A 368 14.82 -23.26 17.76
CA PRO A 368 15.65 -22.08 17.92
C PRO A 368 16.95 -22.20 17.13
N LYS A 369 16.93 -21.74 15.88
CA LYS A 369 18.16 -21.36 15.18
C LYS A 369 18.31 -19.86 15.35
N CYS A 370 18.83 -19.46 16.50
CA CYS A 370 19.16 -18.06 16.76
C CYS A 370 20.34 -17.65 15.87
N THR A 371 20.06 -17.20 14.65
CA THR A 371 20.93 -16.27 13.92
C THR A 371 20.47 -14.86 14.27
N TYR A 372 21.03 -14.32 15.36
CA TYR A 372 20.73 -12.96 15.79
C TYR A 372 22.00 -12.12 15.84
N GLU A 373 21.92 -10.96 15.18
CA GLU A 373 22.81 -9.83 15.28
C GLU A 373 21.99 -8.70 15.90
N ALA A 374 22.14 -8.42 17.20
CA ALA A 374 21.82 -7.08 17.67
C ALA A 374 22.70 -6.65 18.83
N GLU A 375 22.91 -5.34 18.87
CA GLU A 375 23.82 -4.64 19.78
C GLU A 375 23.23 -4.47 21.20
N THR A 376 21.91 -4.64 21.39
CA THR A 376 21.24 -4.57 22.70
C THR A 376 20.19 -5.67 22.86
N LEU A 377 20.35 -6.53 23.86
CA LEU A 377 19.54 -7.74 24.03
C LEU A 377 18.24 -7.43 24.77
N LYS A 378 17.15 -7.20 24.03
CA LYS A 378 15.78 -7.19 24.55
C LYS A 378 15.12 -8.54 24.28
N ILE A 379 14.54 -9.14 25.31
CA ILE A 379 14.05 -10.53 25.32
C ILE A 379 12.77 -10.69 24.52
N SER A 380 11.91 -9.69 24.58
CA SER A 380 10.75 -9.54 23.70
C SER A 380 11.16 -9.70 22.23
N ASP A 381 12.26 -9.05 21.84
CA ASP A 381 12.67 -8.94 20.45
C ASP A 381 13.22 -10.27 19.92
N LEU A 382 13.82 -11.11 20.78
CA LEU A 382 14.30 -12.44 20.41
C LEU A 382 13.14 -13.37 20.03
N TYR A 383 12.16 -13.51 20.92
CA TYR A 383 11.03 -14.41 20.72
C TYR A 383 10.12 -13.91 19.59
N ASP A 384 9.89 -12.61 19.50
CA ASP A 384 9.13 -12.01 18.42
C ASP A 384 9.76 -12.31 17.06
N ASN A 385 11.08 -12.17 16.93
CA ASN A 385 11.78 -12.48 15.68
C ASN A 385 11.73 -13.97 15.33
N MET A 386 11.80 -14.87 16.31
CA MET A 386 11.64 -16.32 16.07
C MET A 386 10.25 -16.66 15.55
N ILE A 387 9.20 -16.08 16.17
CA ILE A 387 7.81 -16.25 15.74
C ILE A 387 7.64 -15.72 14.32
N LYS A 388 8.09 -14.49 14.05
CA LYS A 388 7.99 -13.84 12.73
C LYS A 388 8.71 -14.65 11.64
N LYS A 389 10.00 -14.97 11.81
CA LYS A 389 10.79 -15.71 10.81
C LYS A 389 10.21 -17.09 10.49
N THR A 390 9.67 -17.80 11.48
CA THR A 390 9.12 -19.13 11.21
C THR A 390 7.75 -19.08 10.54
N LEU A 391 6.90 -18.11 10.92
CA LEU A 391 5.67 -17.85 10.19
C LEU A 391 5.98 -17.50 8.73
N GLU A 392 7.08 -16.78 8.47
CA GLU A 392 7.55 -16.44 7.12
C GLU A 392 8.05 -17.63 6.30
N SER A 393 8.50 -18.73 6.92
CA SER A 393 8.97 -19.93 6.22
C SER A 393 7.86 -20.91 5.82
N PHE A 394 6.60 -20.64 6.22
CA PHE A 394 5.46 -21.52 5.99
C PHE A 394 5.28 -21.93 4.51
N ASP A 395 5.36 -20.97 3.59
CA ASP A 395 5.18 -21.19 2.15
C ASP A 395 6.23 -22.17 1.57
N GLU A 396 7.49 -22.05 2.00
CA GLU A 396 8.57 -22.89 1.49
C GLU A 396 8.50 -24.33 1.99
N GLU A 397 8.11 -24.54 3.25
CA GLU A 397 7.99 -25.89 3.81
C GLU A 397 6.76 -26.62 3.29
N LEU A 398 5.64 -25.93 3.06
CA LEU A 398 4.43 -26.56 2.54
C LEU A 398 4.57 -26.96 1.06
N LYS A 399 5.48 -26.32 0.32
CA LYS A 399 5.84 -26.66 -1.06
C LYS A 399 6.81 -27.84 -1.18
N LYS A 400 7.53 -28.21 -0.10
CA LYS A 400 8.42 -29.37 -0.04
C LYS A 400 7.63 -30.62 0.33
#